data_AF-A0A2A2Y6P7-F1
#
_entry.id   AF-A0A2A2Y6P7-F1
#
_cell.length_a   1.000
_cell.length_b   1.000
_cell.length_c   1.000
_cell.angle_alpha   90.00
_cell.angle_beta   90.00
_cell.angle_gamma   90.00
#
_symmetry.space_group_name_H-M   'P 1'
#
loop_
_entity.id
_entity.type
_entity.pdbx_description
1 polymer ?
#
loop_
_entity_poly.entity_id
_entity_poly.type
_entity_poly.pdbx_seq_one_letter_code
_entity_poly.pdbx_strand_id
1 'polypeptide(L)'
;MADLDCNGWPQKGRDEALRALRRVQAVHLCGDQHLAVTVKHGIEAFGDGPYSLTSPALVNTIYGRWWHPRDEKAGPNAVVGSPLPWTGDFLDGLGNRMSVIAYANPGDVQDERQRADGYGVARFDLKQDKVTFECWPRFSDSRKGDSQQFPGWPQTFALADNDGRKPTGFLPSVDLPAGPAVVQVVAEQTGETLYVRRLEGGKAFAAPVFGPGKYTVKIGVDRPDQRTLTAQEPVAR
;
A
#
# COMPACT_ATOMS: atom_id res chain seq x y z
N MET A 1 21.99 8.06 -5.49
CA MET A 1 22.49 6.73 -5.06
C MET A 1 21.27 5.89 -4.72
N ALA A 2 21.24 4.60 -5.07
CA ALA A 2 20.15 3.72 -4.70
C ALA A 2 20.27 3.30 -3.23
N ASP A 3 19.16 3.31 -2.49
CA ASP A 3 19.08 2.58 -1.22
C ASP A 3 19.03 1.09 -1.55
N LEU A 4 20.05 0.33 -1.18
CA LEU A 4 20.08 -1.11 -1.45
C LEU A 4 19.37 -1.93 -0.36
N ASP A 5 18.99 -1.30 0.75
CA ASP A 5 18.21 -1.94 1.83
C ASP A 5 16.71 -1.79 1.61
N CYS A 6 16.29 -1.11 0.53
CA CYS A 6 14.87 -0.91 0.21
C CYS A 6 14.16 -2.15 -0.36
N ASN A 7 14.88 -3.26 -0.55
CA ASN A 7 14.40 -4.46 -1.27
C ASN A 7 13.85 -4.15 -2.68
N GLY A 8 14.34 -3.07 -3.31
CA GLY A 8 13.93 -2.64 -4.64
C GLY A 8 14.63 -3.36 -5.79
N TRP A 9 15.63 -4.21 -5.49
CA TRP A 9 16.41 -4.96 -6.48
C TRP A 9 16.46 -6.47 -6.15
N PRO A 10 16.38 -7.36 -7.16
CA PRO A 10 16.07 -7.09 -8.56
C PRO A 10 14.61 -6.65 -8.73
N GLN A 11 14.37 -5.71 -9.65
CA GLN A 11 13.04 -5.10 -9.89
C GLN A 11 11.95 -6.14 -10.14
N LYS A 12 12.28 -7.23 -10.87
CA LYS A 12 11.34 -8.33 -11.11
C LYS A 12 10.82 -8.96 -9.80
N GLY A 13 11.72 -9.26 -8.85
CA GLY A 13 11.34 -9.85 -7.56
C GLY A 13 10.53 -8.90 -6.69
N ARG A 14 10.92 -7.61 -6.68
CA ARG A 14 10.14 -6.54 -6.05
C ARG A 14 8.71 -6.50 -6.59
N ASP A 15 8.56 -6.44 -7.91
CA ASP A 15 7.25 -6.32 -8.56
C ASP A 15 6.38 -7.56 -8.32
N GLU A 16 6.97 -8.76 -8.31
CA GLU A 16 6.26 -10.00 -7.97
C GLU A 16 5.71 -9.97 -6.54
N ALA A 17 6.51 -9.50 -5.56
CA ALA A 17 6.08 -9.33 -4.17
C ALA A 17 4.96 -8.28 -4.05
N LEU A 18 5.10 -7.13 -4.69
CA LEU A 18 4.07 -6.08 -4.69
C LEU A 18 2.77 -6.55 -5.35
N ARG A 19 2.85 -7.33 -6.45
CA ARG A 19 1.67 -7.96 -7.06
C ARG A 19 1.02 -8.98 -6.13
N ALA A 20 1.79 -9.69 -5.31
CA ALA A 20 1.23 -10.62 -4.32
C ALA A 20 0.47 -9.88 -3.21
N LEU A 21 1.01 -8.78 -2.70
CA LEU A 21 0.32 -7.93 -1.71
C LEU A 21 -0.93 -7.27 -2.31
N ARG A 22 -0.82 -6.71 -3.52
CA ARG A 22 -1.93 -6.09 -4.26
C ARG A 22 -3.11 -7.05 -4.46
N ARG A 23 -2.84 -8.32 -4.79
CA ARG A 23 -3.87 -9.37 -4.99
C ARG A 23 -4.79 -9.54 -3.78
N VAL A 24 -4.32 -9.25 -2.58
CA VAL A 24 -5.08 -9.42 -1.33
C VAL A 24 -5.31 -8.10 -0.60
N GLN A 25 -5.04 -6.96 -1.27
CA GLN A 25 -5.19 -5.62 -0.69
C GLN A 25 -4.37 -5.42 0.60
N ALA A 26 -3.27 -6.15 0.74
CA ALA A 26 -2.38 -6.03 1.88
C ALA A 26 -1.49 -4.79 1.76
N VAL A 27 -1.05 -4.31 2.92
CA VAL A 27 0.00 -3.31 3.03
C VAL A 27 1.38 -3.96 3.17
N HIS A 28 2.43 -3.22 2.86
CA HIS A 28 3.82 -3.62 3.08
C HIS A 28 4.37 -2.97 4.35
N LEU A 29 4.65 -3.75 5.40
CA LEU A 29 5.29 -3.24 6.61
C LEU A 29 6.76 -3.68 6.60
N CYS A 30 7.67 -2.74 6.76
CA CYS A 30 9.10 -3.00 6.75
C CYS A 30 9.86 -2.11 7.75
N GLY A 31 11.17 -2.32 7.85
CA GLY A 31 12.08 -1.57 8.72
C GLY A 31 13.47 -1.56 8.10
N ASP A 32 14.51 -1.52 8.93
CA ASP A 32 15.94 -1.58 8.53
C ASP A 32 16.48 -0.42 7.68
N GLN A 33 15.62 0.29 6.93
CA GLN A 33 16.05 1.46 6.14
C GLN A 33 16.43 2.68 6.98
N HIS A 34 16.21 2.67 8.29
CA HIS A 34 16.58 3.75 9.21
C HIS A 34 16.04 5.15 8.83
N LEU A 35 14.95 5.17 8.05
CA LEU A 35 14.19 6.33 7.65
C LEU A 35 12.72 5.93 7.75
N ALA A 36 11.95 6.63 8.58
CA ALA A 36 10.51 6.46 8.56
C ALA A 36 9.97 7.02 7.24
N VAL A 37 9.23 6.19 6.50
CA VAL A 37 8.59 6.62 5.26
C VAL A 37 7.29 5.86 5.03
N THR A 38 6.27 6.58 4.57
CA THR A 38 5.09 5.99 3.95
C THR A 38 5.16 6.25 2.46
N VAL A 39 5.19 5.18 1.67
CA VAL A 39 5.12 5.28 0.21
C VAL A 39 3.92 4.52 -0.32
N LYS A 40 3.39 5.00 -1.45
CA LYS A 40 2.54 4.21 -2.32
C LYS A 40 3.41 3.62 -3.42
N HIS A 41 3.50 2.30 -3.48
CA HIS A 41 4.30 1.66 -4.51
C HIS A 41 3.63 1.75 -5.89
N GLY A 42 4.44 1.93 -6.92
CA GLY A 42 4.06 1.70 -8.31
C GLY A 42 4.74 0.45 -8.87
N ILE A 43 4.00 -0.32 -9.65
CA ILE A 43 4.41 -1.54 -10.36
C ILE A 43 4.43 -1.22 -11.86
N GLU A 44 3.26 -1.08 -12.47
CA GLU A 44 3.12 -0.70 -13.88
C GLU A 44 3.03 0.83 -14.05
N ALA A 45 2.31 1.50 -13.15
CA ALA A 45 2.13 2.96 -13.08
C ALA A 45 2.40 3.48 -11.66
N PHE A 46 2.45 4.81 -11.50
CA PHE A 46 2.45 5.39 -10.16
C PHE A 46 1.11 5.10 -9.46
N GLY A 47 1.17 4.79 -8.17
CA GLY A 47 -0.03 4.62 -7.35
C GLY A 47 -0.74 3.26 -7.47
N ASP A 48 -0.31 2.34 -8.34
CA ASP A 48 -1.06 1.12 -8.68
C ASP A 48 -0.73 -0.12 -7.82
N GLY A 49 0.24 -0.02 -6.90
CA GLY A 49 0.66 -1.06 -5.96
C GLY A 49 0.17 -0.79 -4.53
N PRO A 50 0.62 -1.55 -3.52
CA PRO A 50 0.22 -1.36 -2.12
C PRO A 50 0.88 -0.13 -1.48
N TYR A 51 0.29 0.37 -0.39
CA TYR A 51 0.96 1.29 0.53
C TYR A 51 1.96 0.54 1.40
N SER A 52 3.03 1.21 1.78
CA SER A 52 3.98 0.71 2.77
C SER A 52 4.23 1.68 3.90
N LEU A 53 4.58 1.12 5.06
CA LEU A 53 5.13 1.85 6.19
C LEU A 53 6.47 1.22 6.54
N THR A 54 7.54 1.96 6.29
CA THR A 54 8.85 1.67 6.86
C THR A 54 8.88 2.29 8.25
N SER A 55 8.89 1.45 9.29
CA SER A 55 9.07 1.93 10.65
C SER A 55 10.47 2.53 10.81
N PRO A 56 10.63 3.67 11.53
CA PRO A 56 11.95 4.10 11.95
C PRO A 56 12.59 3.04 12.86
N ALA A 57 13.92 3.10 12.97
CA ALA A 57 14.61 2.36 14.02
C ALA A 57 14.20 2.93 15.39
N LEU A 58 14.02 2.06 16.39
CA LEU A 58 13.70 2.50 17.77
C LEU A 58 14.80 3.37 18.37
N VAL A 59 16.04 3.16 17.92
CA VAL A 59 17.21 3.98 18.24
C VAL A 59 18.05 4.09 16.97
N ASN A 60 18.34 5.31 16.51
CA ASN A 60 19.13 5.52 15.29
C ASN A 60 20.38 6.37 15.55
N THR A 61 21.41 5.76 16.14
CA THR A 61 22.63 6.49 16.57
C THR A 61 23.75 6.53 15.54
N ILE A 62 23.75 5.64 14.54
CA ILE A 62 24.89 5.44 13.63
C ILE A 62 24.51 5.66 12.16
N TYR A 63 23.32 5.20 11.74
CA TYR A 63 22.94 5.14 10.34
C TYR A 63 21.72 6.02 10.04
N GLY A 64 21.78 7.29 10.46
CA GLY A 64 20.78 8.28 10.05
C GLY A 64 20.64 8.32 8.53
N ARG A 65 19.40 8.33 8.03
CA ARG A 65 19.10 8.47 6.60
C ARG A 65 18.10 9.57 6.37
N TRP A 66 18.17 10.19 5.20
CA TRP A 66 17.34 11.30 4.78
C TRP A 66 16.69 11.01 3.44
N TRP A 67 15.44 11.42 3.30
CA TRP A 67 14.79 11.57 2.02
C TRP A 67 14.90 13.01 1.55
N HIS A 68 15.38 13.20 0.33
CA HIS A 68 15.16 14.43 -0.43
C HIS A 68 15.29 14.12 -1.94
N PRO A 69 14.43 14.70 -2.79
CA PRO A 69 14.55 14.60 -4.23
C PRO A 69 15.71 15.47 -4.72
N ARG A 70 16.25 15.13 -5.89
CA ARG A 70 17.46 15.77 -6.44
C ARG A 70 17.31 17.27 -6.66
N ASP A 71 16.11 17.73 -7.02
CA ASP A 71 15.81 19.13 -7.28
C ASP A 71 15.13 19.83 -6.09
N GLU A 72 15.01 19.13 -4.96
CA GLU A 72 14.40 19.60 -3.72
C GLU A 72 12.96 20.14 -3.88
N LYS A 73 12.22 19.61 -4.86
CA LYS A 73 10.83 19.97 -5.12
C LYS A 73 9.87 18.82 -4.86
N ALA A 74 8.61 19.17 -4.63
CA ALA A 74 7.52 18.21 -4.64
C ALA A 74 7.44 17.51 -6.02
N GLY A 75 7.11 16.23 -6.00
CA GLY A 75 6.84 15.47 -7.22
C GLY A 75 5.43 15.77 -7.75
N PRO A 76 5.10 15.29 -8.96
CA PRO A 76 3.70 15.24 -9.42
C PRO A 76 2.81 14.54 -8.38
N ASN A 77 1.53 14.91 -8.31
CA ASN A 77 0.57 14.31 -7.36
C ASN A 77 1.03 14.38 -5.89
N ALA A 78 1.71 15.47 -5.50
CA ALA A 78 2.07 15.74 -4.12
C ALA A 78 0.85 15.70 -3.18
N VAL A 79 1.08 15.32 -1.93
CA VAL A 79 0.00 15.21 -0.93
C VAL A 79 -0.53 16.61 -0.60
N VAL A 80 -1.77 16.87 -0.97
CA VAL A 80 -2.43 18.16 -0.77
C VAL A 80 -2.46 18.52 0.70
N GLY A 81 -1.95 19.72 1.04
CA GLY A 81 -1.92 20.22 2.41
C GLY A 81 -0.88 19.55 3.32
N SER A 82 0.02 18.73 2.76
CA SER A 82 1.09 18.12 3.55
C SER A 82 2.06 19.17 4.10
N PRO A 83 2.51 19.06 5.37
CA PRO A 83 3.56 19.90 5.91
C PRO A 83 4.95 19.55 5.34
N LEU A 84 5.07 18.46 4.58
CA LEU A 84 6.31 17.96 4.02
C LEU A 84 6.50 18.45 2.58
N PRO A 85 7.64 19.12 2.25
CA PRO A 85 7.85 19.74 0.95
C PRO A 85 8.09 18.75 -0.19
N TRP A 86 8.49 17.51 0.11
CA TRP A 86 8.97 16.54 -0.88
C TRP A 86 8.09 15.31 -1.01
N THR A 87 6.77 15.51 -1.02
CA THR A 87 5.79 14.46 -1.32
C THR A 87 5.49 14.39 -2.82
N GLY A 88 4.87 13.29 -3.27
CA GLY A 88 4.48 13.08 -4.67
C GLY A 88 5.23 11.93 -5.34
N ASP A 89 5.13 11.86 -6.66
CA ASP A 89 5.63 10.77 -7.50
C ASP A 89 7.11 10.92 -7.85
N PHE A 90 7.89 9.87 -7.58
CA PHE A 90 9.33 9.82 -7.83
C PHE A 90 9.78 8.44 -8.32
N LEU A 91 10.89 8.42 -9.05
CA LEU A 91 11.65 7.19 -9.28
C LEU A 91 12.71 7.06 -8.19
N ASP A 92 12.79 5.88 -7.55
CA ASP A 92 13.88 5.59 -6.63
C ASP A 92 15.22 5.44 -7.39
N GLY A 93 16.32 5.26 -6.66
CA GLY A 93 17.64 5.11 -7.27
C GLY A 93 17.83 3.86 -8.13
N LEU A 94 16.86 2.94 -8.13
CA LEU A 94 16.79 1.73 -8.95
C LEU A 94 15.77 1.89 -10.10
N GLY A 95 15.16 3.06 -10.26
CA GLY A 95 14.16 3.34 -11.30
C GLY A 95 12.75 2.81 -10.99
N ASN A 96 12.48 2.38 -9.75
CA ASN A 96 11.14 1.94 -9.36
C ASN A 96 10.22 3.14 -9.10
N ARG A 97 8.94 3.01 -9.46
CA ARG A 97 7.93 4.02 -9.18
C ARG A 97 7.51 3.99 -7.71
N MET A 98 7.51 5.15 -7.07
CA MET A 98 7.03 5.36 -5.71
C MET A 98 6.37 6.73 -5.59
N SER A 99 5.26 6.81 -4.87
CA SER A 99 4.68 8.09 -4.43
C SER A 99 4.98 8.27 -2.95
N VAL A 100 5.80 9.26 -2.59
CA VAL A 100 6.14 9.57 -1.21
C VAL A 100 4.97 10.31 -0.57
N ILE A 101 4.42 9.72 0.49
CA ILE A 101 3.26 10.26 1.22
C ILE A 101 3.73 11.02 2.46
N ALA A 102 4.62 10.41 3.24
CA ALA A 102 5.20 11.01 4.44
C ALA A 102 6.61 10.45 4.68
N TYR A 103 7.47 11.25 5.32
CA TYR A 103 8.83 10.87 5.70
C TYR A 103 9.27 11.64 6.94
N ALA A 104 10.18 11.07 7.75
CA ALA A 104 10.76 11.75 8.90
C ALA A 104 12.29 11.83 8.76
N ASN A 105 12.77 13.01 8.35
CA ASN A 105 14.21 13.27 8.28
C ASN A 105 14.76 13.66 9.67
N PRO A 106 15.92 13.14 10.07
CA PRO A 106 16.61 13.62 11.26
C PRO A 106 17.02 15.10 11.15
N GLY A 107 17.08 15.79 12.29
CA GLY A 107 17.69 17.11 12.47
C GLY A 107 19.15 16.98 12.91
N ASP A 108 19.48 17.51 14.09
CA ASP A 108 20.79 17.28 14.72
C ASP A 108 20.91 15.84 15.26
N VAL A 109 21.70 15.00 14.58
CA VAL A 109 21.90 13.60 14.98
C VAL A 109 22.68 13.42 16.30
N GLN A 110 23.34 14.47 16.80
CA GLN A 110 23.97 14.42 18.13
C GLN A 110 22.93 14.55 19.24
N ASP A 111 21.83 15.27 19.00
CA ASP A 111 20.68 15.34 19.90
C ASP A 111 19.78 14.11 19.70
N GLU A 112 19.65 13.29 20.75
CA GLU A 112 18.82 12.09 20.72
C GLU A 112 17.36 12.36 20.34
N ARG A 113 16.85 13.57 20.58
CA ARG A 113 15.46 13.95 20.27
C ARG A 113 15.25 14.30 18.81
N GLN A 114 16.32 14.48 18.05
CA GLN A 114 16.28 14.90 16.64
C GLN A 114 16.76 13.82 15.67
N ARG A 115 17.00 12.59 16.15
CA ARG A 115 17.48 11.47 15.32
C ARG A 115 16.41 10.83 14.42
N ALA A 116 15.17 11.30 14.50
CA ALA A 116 14.01 10.70 13.85
C ALA A 116 13.86 9.20 14.13
N ASP A 117 14.25 8.77 15.32
CA ASP A 117 14.05 7.41 15.83
C ASP A 117 12.69 7.28 16.54
N GLY A 118 12.20 6.05 16.67
CA GLY A 118 10.90 5.79 17.27
C GLY A 118 10.23 4.52 16.75
N TYR A 119 8.92 4.57 16.49
CA TYR A 119 8.17 3.39 16.06
C TYR A 119 6.99 3.75 15.14
N GLY A 120 6.69 2.84 14.21
CA GLY A 120 5.49 2.88 13.39
C GLY A 120 4.37 2.02 13.97
N VAL A 121 3.12 2.39 13.71
CA VAL A 121 1.92 1.57 14.00
C VAL A 121 1.05 1.52 12.75
N ALA A 122 0.60 0.32 12.38
CA ALA A 122 -0.43 0.12 11.38
C ALA A 122 -1.72 -0.36 12.07
N ARG A 123 -2.74 0.51 12.12
CA ARG A 123 -4.02 0.25 12.76
C ARG A 123 -5.06 -0.12 11.72
N PHE A 124 -5.60 -1.33 11.80
CA PHE A 124 -6.62 -1.83 10.88
C PHE A 124 -8.01 -1.65 11.47
N ASP A 125 -8.87 -0.91 10.79
CA ASP A 125 -10.31 -0.88 11.04
C ASP A 125 -11.01 -1.68 9.94
N LEU A 126 -11.09 -2.99 10.16
CA LEU A 126 -11.67 -3.93 9.19
C LEU A 126 -13.18 -3.74 9.03
N LYS A 127 -13.88 -3.11 9.99
CA LYS A 127 -15.30 -2.80 9.85
C LYS A 127 -15.55 -1.64 8.88
N GLN A 128 -14.57 -0.75 8.75
CA GLN A 128 -14.61 0.37 7.83
C GLN A 128 -13.78 0.15 6.55
N ASP A 129 -13.15 -1.02 6.40
CA ASP A 129 -12.20 -1.33 5.35
C ASP A 129 -11.09 -0.28 5.21
N LYS A 130 -10.52 0.15 6.34
CA LYS A 130 -9.46 1.17 6.40
C LYS A 130 -8.24 0.69 7.16
N VAL A 131 -7.11 1.29 6.83
CA VAL A 131 -5.89 1.20 7.61
C VAL A 131 -5.33 2.61 7.84
N THR A 132 -4.85 2.83 9.06
CA THR A 132 -4.17 4.06 9.46
C THR A 132 -2.72 3.73 9.79
N PHE A 133 -1.80 4.39 9.11
CA PHE A 133 -0.39 4.40 9.48
C PHE A 133 -0.11 5.57 10.40
N GLU A 134 0.60 5.28 11.47
CA GLU A 134 1.07 6.23 12.46
C GLU A 134 2.59 6.09 12.59
N CYS A 135 3.27 7.19 12.92
CA CYS A 135 4.70 7.19 13.10
C CYS A 135 5.10 8.13 14.23
N TRP A 136 5.70 7.58 15.28
CA TRP A 136 5.88 8.24 16.56
C TRP A 136 7.38 8.41 16.87
N PRO A 137 7.84 9.62 17.22
CA PRO A 137 9.16 9.83 17.78
C PRO A 137 9.37 9.02 19.07
N ARG A 138 10.58 8.55 19.31
CA ARG A 138 10.96 7.75 20.50
C ARG A 138 10.52 8.39 21.82
N PHE A 139 10.64 9.71 21.94
CA PHE A 139 10.35 10.47 23.15
C PHE A 139 8.96 11.14 23.14
N SER A 140 8.09 10.75 22.22
CA SER A 140 6.71 11.27 22.13
C SER A 140 5.85 10.76 23.29
N ASP A 141 4.83 11.55 23.66
CA ASP A 141 3.79 11.13 24.61
C ASP A 141 2.46 10.92 23.89
N SER A 142 2.20 9.68 23.44
CA SER A 142 1.02 9.35 22.63
C SER A 142 -0.33 9.68 23.30
N ARG A 143 -0.36 9.87 24.63
CA ARG A 143 -1.55 10.31 25.37
C ARG A 143 -1.97 11.74 25.02
N LYS A 144 -1.06 12.55 24.46
CA LYS A 144 -1.34 13.92 23.99
C LYS A 144 -1.89 13.96 22.55
N GLY A 145 -2.12 12.79 21.93
CA GLY A 145 -2.75 12.67 20.63
C GLY A 145 -1.82 12.85 19.43
N ASP A 146 -2.43 12.95 18.25
CA ASP A 146 -1.74 12.87 16.95
C ASP A 146 -0.70 13.97 16.71
N SER A 147 -0.79 15.10 17.41
CA SER A 147 0.21 16.17 17.34
C SER A 147 1.58 15.79 17.92
N GLN A 148 1.73 14.57 18.45
CA GLN A 148 3.03 14.04 18.88
C GLN A 148 3.66 13.09 17.87
N GLN A 149 2.99 12.79 16.75
CA GLN A 149 3.56 12.03 15.65
C GLN A 149 4.56 12.88 14.85
N PHE A 150 5.36 12.23 14.02
CA PHE A 150 6.16 12.95 13.03
C PHE A 150 5.23 13.70 12.04
N PRO A 151 5.64 14.88 11.52
CA PRO A 151 4.87 15.59 10.52
C PRO A 151 4.51 14.70 9.34
N GLY A 152 3.29 14.81 8.85
CA GLY A 152 2.78 13.97 7.77
C GLY A 152 2.13 12.66 8.24
N TRP A 153 2.09 12.34 9.53
CA TRP A 153 1.24 11.28 10.08
C TRP A 153 0.21 11.84 11.08
N PRO A 154 -0.92 11.15 11.31
CA PRO A 154 -1.33 9.85 10.75
C PRO A 154 -1.78 9.91 9.28
N GLN A 155 -1.70 8.78 8.58
CA GLN A 155 -2.17 8.60 7.20
C GLN A 155 -3.21 7.49 7.14
N THR A 156 -4.43 7.81 6.72
CA THR A 156 -5.54 6.85 6.62
C THR A 156 -5.97 6.68 5.17
N PHE A 157 -6.12 5.44 4.73
CA PHE A 157 -6.57 5.09 3.39
C PHE A 157 -7.45 3.83 3.43
N ALA A 158 -8.22 3.60 2.36
CA ALA A 158 -9.04 2.40 2.26
C ALA A 158 -8.14 1.19 1.96
N LEU A 159 -8.49 0.01 2.48
CA LEU A 159 -7.82 -1.24 2.12
C LEU A 159 -7.88 -1.47 0.61
N ALA A 160 -9.00 -1.09 -0.01
CA ALA A 160 -9.18 -1.18 -1.45
C ALA A 160 -8.14 -0.38 -2.24
N ASP A 161 -7.61 0.71 -1.68
CA ASP A 161 -6.61 1.55 -2.35
C ASP A 161 -5.29 0.79 -2.55
N ASN A 162 -5.02 -0.30 -1.81
CA ASN A 162 -3.86 -1.18 -2.04
C ASN A 162 -3.87 -1.89 -3.40
N ASP A 163 -4.99 -1.84 -4.13
CA ASP A 163 -5.07 -2.14 -5.55
C ASP A 163 -5.44 -0.86 -6.32
N GLY A 164 -4.44 -0.04 -6.66
CA GLY A 164 -4.66 1.25 -7.31
C GLY A 164 -4.96 1.16 -8.82
N ARG A 165 -5.12 -0.05 -9.37
CA ARG A 165 -5.52 -0.22 -10.77
C ARG A 165 -6.95 0.31 -10.95
N LYS A 166 -7.18 1.03 -12.04
CA LYS A 166 -8.52 1.51 -12.41
C LYS A 166 -9.28 0.40 -13.13
N PRO A 167 -10.45 -0.05 -12.64
CA PRO A 167 -11.25 -1.03 -13.35
C PRO A 167 -11.67 -0.50 -14.73
N THR A 168 -11.52 -1.34 -15.75
CA THR A 168 -11.97 -1.05 -17.12
C THR A 168 -13.37 -1.63 -17.39
N GLY A 169 -13.82 -2.54 -16.53
CA GLY A 169 -15.15 -3.16 -16.59
C GLY A 169 -15.46 -3.95 -15.33
N PHE A 170 -16.66 -4.52 -15.29
CA PHE A 170 -17.14 -5.37 -14.20
C PHE A 170 -17.75 -6.64 -14.80
N LEU A 171 -17.54 -7.78 -14.16
CA LEU A 171 -18.22 -9.03 -14.52
C LEU A 171 -19.68 -9.00 -14.07
N PRO A 172 -20.56 -9.87 -14.64
CA PRO A 172 -21.92 -10.05 -14.15
C PRO A 172 -21.94 -10.23 -12.63
N SER A 173 -22.91 -9.61 -11.97
CA SER A 173 -23.01 -9.70 -10.53
C SER A 173 -23.32 -11.14 -10.11
N VAL A 174 -22.64 -11.59 -9.06
CA VAL A 174 -22.79 -12.95 -8.50
C VAL A 174 -23.32 -12.86 -7.09
N ASP A 175 -24.29 -13.71 -6.76
CA ASP A 175 -24.77 -13.84 -5.39
C ASP A 175 -23.68 -14.40 -4.48
N LEU A 176 -23.54 -13.80 -3.30
CA LEU A 176 -22.61 -14.22 -2.26
C LEU A 176 -23.30 -15.16 -1.28
N PRO A 177 -22.57 -16.16 -0.73
CA PRO A 177 -23.08 -16.96 0.38
C PRO A 177 -23.34 -16.08 1.61
N ALA A 178 -24.22 -16.53 2.50
CA ALA A 178 -24.40 -15.87 3.79
C ALA A 178 -23.12 -15.99 4.64
N GLY A 179 -22.65 -14.87 5.19
CA GLY A 179 -21.43 -14.79 6.01
C GLY A 179 -20.23 -14.21 5.26
N PRO A 180 -19.01 -14.32 5.83
CA PRO A 180 -17.78 -13.83 5.19
C PRO A 180 -17.45 -14.63 3.93
N ALA A 181 -17.69 -14.01 2.77
CA ALA A 181 -17.43 -14.64 1.48
C ALA A 181 -15.99 -14.35 1.04
N VAL A 182 -15.35 -15.32 0.39
CA VAL A 182 -14.07 -15.12 -0.31
C VAL A 182 -14.30 -15.29 -1.80
N VAL A 183 -13.91 -14.27 -2.57
CA VAL A 183 -13.98 -14.25 -4.02
C VAL A 183 -12.57 -14.22 -4.61
N GLN A 184 -12.28 -15.16 -5.51
CA GLN A 184 -11.08 -15.17 -6.33
C GLN A 184 -11.45 -14.91 -7.78
N VAL A 185 -10.72 -14.02 -8.44
CA VAL A 185 -10.88 -13.74 -9.87
C VAL A 185 -9.60 -14.10 -10.61
N VAL A 186 -9.73 -14.89 -11.66
CA VAL A 186 -8.61 -15.41 -12.47
C VAL A 186 -8.83 -15.01 -13.92
N ALA A 187 -7.81 -14.43 -14.56
CA ALA A 187 -7.80 -14.22 -16.00
C ALA A 187 -7.53 -15.55 -16.72
N GLU A 188 -8.47 -16.03 -17.55
CA GLU A 188 -8.38 -17.38 -18.12
C GLU A 188 -7.27 -17.53 -19.15
N GLN A 189 -6.97 -16.47 -19.89
CA GLN A 189 -5.94 -16.49 -20.93
C GLN A 189 -4.53 -16.72 -20.36
N THR A 190 -4.24 -16.16 -19.19
CA THR A 190 -2.90 -16.19 -18.56
C THR A 190 -2.82 -17.13 -17.37
N GLY A 191 -3.97 -17.53 -16.80
CA GLY A 191 -4.04 -18.22 -15.51
C GLY A 191 -3.72 -17.31 -14.32
N GLU A 192 -3.55 -16.00 -14.53
CA GLU A 192 -3.22 -15.06 -13.47
C GLU A 192 -4.40 -14.88 -12.51
N THR A 193 -4.17 -15.08 -11.22
CA THR A 193 -5.10 -14.62 -10.18
C THR A 193 -5.00 -13.09 -10.08
N LEU A 194 -6.05 -12.37 -10.49
CA LEU A 194 -6.09 -10.92 -10.40
C LEU A 194 -6.18 -10.41 -8.96
N TYR A 195 -6.98 -11.10 -8.14
CA TYR A 195 -7.10 -10.86 -6.71
C TYR A 195 -7.86 -11.99 -6.01
N VAL A 196 -7.71 -12.04 -4.68
CA VAL A 196 -8.52 -12.80 -3.74
C VAL A 196 -8.99 -11.85 -2.65
N ARG A 197 -10.30 -11.65 -2.52
CA ARG A 197 -10.89 -10.67 -1.59
C ARG A 197 -11.84 -11.36 -0.63
N ARG A 198 -11.73 -10.98 0.65
CA ARG A 198 -12.74 -11.28 1.66
C ARG A 198 -13.78 -10.16 1.66
N LEU A 199 -15.05 -10.52 1.65
CA LEU A 199 -16.19 -9.62 1.60
C LEU A 199 -17.08 -9.90 2.81
N GLU A 200 -17.39 -8.86 3.59
CA GLU A 200 -18.31 -8.94 4.73
C GLU A 200 -19.62 -8.22 4.42
N GLY A 201 -20.76 -8.83 4.77
CA GLY A 201 -22.06 -8.15 4.79
C GLY A 201 -22.74 -7.90 3.42
N GLY A 202 -22.19 -8.38 2.30
CA GLY A 202 -22.77 -8.23 0.96
C GLY A 202 -23.68 -9.39 0.54
N LYS A 203 -24.74 -9.10 -0.24
CA LYS A 203 -25.58 -10.14 -0.88
C LYS A 203 -25.09 -10.54 -2.28
N ALA A 204 -24.45 -9.61 -2.98
CA ALA A 204 -23.95 -9.82 -4.33
C ALA A 204 -22.65 -9.04 -4.55
N PHE A 205 -21.87 -9.46 -5.53
CA PHE A 205 -20.59 -8.84 -5.88
C PHE A 205 -20.46 -8.70 -7.39
N ALA A 206 -20.14 -7.51 -7.87
CA ALA A 206 -19.74 -7.29 -9.25
C ALA A 206 -18.21 -7.16 -9.27
N ALA A 207 -17.54 -8.17 -9.82
CA ALA A 207 -16.08 -8.25 -9.79
C ALA A 207 -15.46 -7.22 -10.75
N PRO A 208 -14.69 -6.22 -10.27
CA PRO A 208 -13.93 -5.35 -11.16
C PRO A 208 -12.86 -6.15 -11.91
N VAL A 209 -12.64 -5.79 -13.17
CA VAL A 209 -11.54 -6.31 -13.99
C VAL A 209 -10.79 -5.16 -14.67
N PHE A 210 -9.61 -5.47 -15.19
CA PHE A 210 -8.64 -4.46 -15.64
C PHE A 210 -8.28 -4.60 -17.13
N GLY A 211 -9.04 -5.39 -17.88
CA GLY A 211 -8.86 -5.61 -19.31
C GLY A 211 -10.06 -6.32 -19.94
N PRO A 212 -10.07 -6.48 -21.27
CA PRO A 212 -10.99 -7.38 -21.94
C PRO A 212 -10.57 -8.84 -21.73
N GLY A 213 -11.50 -9.76 -21.97
CA GLY A 213 -11.22 -11.20 -21.98
C GLY A 213 -12.20 -11.99 -21.13
N LYS A 214 -11.85 -13.26 -20.91
CA LYS A 214 -12.64 -14.20 -20.11
C LYS A 214 -12.01 -14.42 -18.75
N TYR A 215 -12.87 -14.55 -17.76
CA TYR A 215 -12.49 -14.65 -16.37
C TYR A 215 -13.21 -15.81 -15.69
N THR A 216 -12.48 -16.46 -14.78
CA THR A 216 -13.07 -17.40 -13.82
C THR A 216 -13.27 -16.68 -12.49
N VAL A 217 -14.49 -16.73 -11.96
CA VAL A 217 -14.84 -16.25 -10.61
C VAL A 217 -15.10 -17.45 -9.72
N LYS A 218 -14.34 -17.57 -8.64
CA LYS A 218 -14.53 -18.60 -7.61
C LYS A 218 -15.01 -17.96 -6.30
N ILE A 219 -15.97 -18.58 -5.64
CA ILE A 219 -16.67 -18.04 -4.47
C ILE A 219 -16.82 -19.14 -3.42
N GLY A 220 -16.73 -18.80 -2.14
CA GLY A 220 -17.16 -19.66 -1.04
C GLY A 220 -17.07 -18.96 0.32
N VAL A 221 -17.45 -19.67 1.37
CA VAL A 221 -17.33 -19.19 2.76
C VAL A 221 -15.91 -19.46 3.24
N ASP A 222 -15.22 -18.43 3.73
CA ASP A 222 -13.81 -18.44 4.16
C ASP A 222 -12.75 -18.83 3.11
N ARG A 223 -13.13 -19.54 2.05
CA ARG A 223 -12.29 -19.99 0.93
C ARG A 223 -13.07 -19.91 -0.38
N PRO A 224 -12.41 -19.65 -1.53
CA PRO A 224 -13.07 -19.54 -2.84
C PRO A 224 -13.21 -20.92 -3.51
N ASP A 225 -13.89 -21.87 -2.88
CA ASP A 225 -13.91 -23.29 -3.30
C ASP A 225 -15.32 -23.90 -3.49
N GLN A 226 -16.40 -23.14 -3.27
CA GLN A 226 -17.76 -23.67 -3.32
C GLN A 226 -18.43 -23.53 -4.70
N ARG A 227 -18.26 -22.39 -5.35
CA ARG A 227 -18.86 -22.10 -6.67
C ARG A 227 -17.78 -21.57 -7.60
N THR A 228 -17.73 -22.11 -8.82
CA THR A 228 -16.84 -21.64 -9.89
C THR A 228 -17.67 -21.26 -11.11
N LEU A 229 -17.46 -20.05 -11.61
CA LEU A 229 -18.09 -19.50 -12.80
C LEU A 229 -17.00 -19.20 -13.81
N THR A 230 -16.95 -19.94 -14.91
CA THR A 230 -15.95 -19.75 -15.98
C THR A 230 -16.51 -18.91 -17.11
N ALA A 231 -15.63 -18.50 -18.03
CA ALA A 231 -15.96 -17.75 -19.24
C ALA A 231 -16.79 -16.47 -18.98
N GLN A 232 -16.59 -15.83 -17.82
CA GLN A 232 -17.26 -14.58 -17.49
C GLN A 232 -16.60 -13.45 -18.28
N GLU A 233 -17.41 -12.60 -18.89
CA GLU A 233 -16.93 -11.46 -19.68
C GLU A 233 -17.43 -10.13 -19.08
N PRO A 234 -16.69 -9.03 -19.22
CA PRO A 234 -17.11 -7.75 -18.67
C PRO A 234 -18.40 -7.26 -19.34
N VAL A 235 -19.38 -6.80 -18.55
CA VAL A 235 -20.59 -6.16 -19.07
C VAL A 235 -20.30 -4.71 -19.43
N ALA A 236 -20.86 -4.24 -20.56
CA ALA A 236 -20.80 -2.83 -20.93
C ALA A 236 -21.58 -2.00 -19.89
N ARG A 237 -21.02 -0.84 -19.51
CA ARG A 237 -21.72 0.15 -18.68
C ARG A 237 -22.85 0.83 -19.45
#